data_AF-A0A952TK17-F1
#
_entry.id   AF-A0A952TK17-F1
#
_cell.length_a   1.000
_cell.length_b   1.000
_cell.length_c   1.000
_cell.angle_alpha   90.00
_cell.angle_beta   90.00
_cell.angle_gamma   90.00
#
_symmetry.space_group_name_H-M   'P 1'
#
loop_
_entity.id
_entity.type
_entity.pdbx_description
1 polymer ?
#
loop_
_entity_poly.entity_id
_entity_poly.type
_entity_poly.pdbx_seq_one_letter_code
_entity_poly.pdbx_strand_id
1 'polypeptide(L)'
;MKKMILVAATALIGLTAKATVDGHDKIFLVVKNIQSEEYFVERAPILGCYGLPKGPRLAAFTAEYKVPSNIGCGGQRFDDNINALTCASIVSMSETDDGMGLTEVVLDISKCADKSHADFTATIEKAAKANFASKNVSFKLVLKK
;
A
#
# COMPACT_ATOMS: atom_id res chain seq x y z
N MET A 1 44.11 9.62 -50.22
CA MET A 1 44.20 9.09 -48.83
C MET A 1 42.96 9.59 -48.10
N LYS A 2 41.82 8.89 -48.07
CA LYS A 2 41.50 7.69 -47.28
C LYS A 2 42.14 7.72 -45.89
N LYS A 3 41.38 8.21 -44.90
CA LYS A 3 41.25 7.75 -43.50
C LYS A 3 40.27 8.73 -42.80
N MET A 4 39.08 8.29 -42.39
CA MET A 4 38.81 7.77 -41.03
C MET A 4 38.97 8.91 -40.00
N ILE A 5 38.00 9.33 -39.19
CA ILE A 5 36.99 8.56 -38.45
C ILE A 5 35.77 9.45 -38.20
N LEU A 6 34.61 8.90 -38.54
CA LEU A 6 33.30 9.20 -37.99
C LEU A 6 33.36 9.03 -36.46
N VAL A 7 33.77 10.06 -35.72
CA VAL A 7 33.76 10.02 -34.25
C VAL A 7 32.32 10.24 -33.79
N ALA A 8 31.62 9.11 -33.69
CA ALA A 8 30.73 8.78 -32.59
C ALA A 8 29.75 9.89 -32.18
N ALA A 9 28.65 9.96 -32.92
CA ALA A 9 27.34 10.42 -32.44
C ALA A 9 26.76 9.48 -31.35
N THR A 10 27.59 9.04 -30.40
CA THR A 10 27.29 8.01 -29.40
C THR A 10 27.82 8.46 -28.04
N ALA A 11 27.30 9.58 -27.53
CA ALA A 11 27.43 9.88 -26.12
C ALA A 11 26.19 10.65 -25.66
N LEU A 12 25.52 10.08 -24.66
CA LEU A 12 24.50 10.73 -23.83
C LEU A 12 23.06 10.77 -24.37
N ILE A 13 22.58 9.65 -24.93
CA ILE A 13 21.25 9.20 -24.49
C ILE A 13 21.48 8.44 -23.18
N GLY A 14 21.82 9.19 -22.13
CA GLY A 14 21.73 8.72 -20.77
C GLY A 14 20.25 8.59 -20.47
N LEU A 15 19.65 7.47 -20.91
CA LEU A 15 18.41 6.98 -20.36
C LEU A 15 18.62 7.01 -18.84
N THR A 16 17.96 7.96 -18.18
CA THR A 16 17.74 7.91 -16.75
C THR A 16 16.91 6.66 -16.52
N ALA A 17 17.57 5.50 -16.45
CA ALA A 17 17.03 4.33 -15.82
C ALA A 17 16.73 4.78 -14.40
N LYS A 18 15.52 5.27 -14.16
CA LYS A 18 14.99 5.41 -12.82
C LYS A 18 15.05 4.01 -12.30
N ALA A 19 16.05 3.72 -11.46
CA ALA A 19 16.13 2.47 -10.76
C ALA A 19 14.77 2.30 -10.09
N THR A 20 13.95 1.43 -10.65
CA THR A 20 12.81 0.88 -9.94
C THR A 20 13.47 0.15 -8.80
N VAL A 21 13.45 0.75 -7.61
CA VAL A 21 13.81 0.04 -6.40
C VAL A 21 12.82 -1.11 -6.36
N ASP A 22 13.29 -2.27 -6.81
CA ASP A 22 12.51 -3.50 -6.89
C ASP A 22 12.43 -4.07 -5.47
N GLY A 23 11.78 -3.29 -4.61
CA GLY A 23 11.43 -3.71 -3.28
C GLY A 23 10.39 -4.81 -3.45
N HIS A 24 10.65 -5.98 -2.88
CA HIS A 24 9.59 -6.92 -2.52
C HIS A 24 8.74 -6.26 -1.43
N ASP A 25 7.98 -5.25 -1.83
CA ASP A 25 7.24 -4.41 -0.92
C ASP A 25 5.89 -5.05 -0.61
N LYS A 26 5.47 -4.87 0.62
CA LYS A 26 4.31 -5.53 1.20
C LYS A 26 3.44 -4.51 1.89
N ILE A 27 2.15 -4.79 1.88
CA ILE A 27 1.14 -4.05 2.63
C ILE A 27 0.47 -4.99 3.62
N PHE A 28 0.19 -4.48 4.81
CA PHE A 28 -0.66 -5.13 5.80
C PHE A 28 -2.09 -4.59 5.61
N LEU A 29 -3.00 -5.47 5.19
CA LEU A 29 -4.40 -5.18 4.92
C LEU A 29 -5.25 -5.49 6.16
N VAL A 30 -6.41 -4.85 6.26
CA VAL A 30 -7.45 -5.23 7.20
C VAL A 30 -8.41 -6.15 6.45
N VAL A 31 -8.55 -7.39 6.90
CA VAL A 31 -9.41 -8.40 6.27
C VAL A 31 -10.51 -8.80 7.24
N LYS A 32 -11.70 -9.01 6.71
CA LYS A 32 -12.86 -9.54 7.45
C LYS A 32 -13.06 -11.00 7.09
N ASN A 33 -13.14 -11.87 8.09
CA ASN A 33 -13.55 -13.24 7.91
C ASN A 33 -15.06 -13.28 7.63
N ILE A 34 -15.46 -13.81 6.48
CA ILE A 34 -16.87 -13.87 6.06
C ILE A 34 -17.68 -14.86 6.92
N GLN A 35 -17.03 -15.84 7.55
CA GLN A 35 -17.71 -16.86 8.37
C GLN A 35 -17.83 -16.45 9.83
N SER A 36 -16.79 -15.85 10.40
CA SER A 36 -16.77 -15.47 11.82
C SER A 36 -17.07 -13.99 12.09
N GLU A 37 -17.17 -13.16 11.05
CA GLU A 37 -17.29 -11.69 11.13
C GLU A 37 -16.10 -11.01 11.86
N GLU A 38 -15.02 -11.75 12.12
CA GLU A 38 -13.82 -11.26 12.81
C GLU A 38 -12.87 -10.52 11.87
N TYR A 39 -12.14 -9.55 12.44
CA TYR A 39 -11.13 -8.79 11.72
C TYR A 39 -9.71 -9.27 12.04
N PHE A 40 -8.87 -9.32 11.02
CA PHE A 40 -7.46 -9.65 11.17
C PHE A 40 -6.59 -8.89 10.18
N VAL A 41 -5.27 -8.95 10.42
CA VAL A 41 -4.28 -8.31 9.56
C VAL A 41 -3.65 -9.36 8.67
N GLU A 42 -3.75 -9.17 7.36
CA GLU A 42 -3.17 -10.06 6.36
C GLU A 42 -2.04 -9.34 5.60
N ARG A 43 -1.00 -10.09 5.22
CA ARG A 43 0.14 -9.53 4.47
C ARG A 43 -0.07 -9.81 2.97
N ALA A 44 -0.07 -8.75 2.16
CA ALA A 44 -0.20 -8.85 0.71
C ALA A 44 0.97 -8.17 -0.03
N PRO A 45 1.33 -8.63 -1.25
CA PRO A 45 2.22 -7.88 -2.13
C PRO A 45 1.59 -6.56 -2.57
N ILE A 46 2.40 -5.53 -2.79
CA ILE A 46 1.94 -4.29 -3.43
C ILE A 46 1.82 -4.55 -4.94
N LEU A 47 0.62 -4.35 -5.50
CA LEU A 47 0.37 -4.48 -6.93
C LEU A 47 0.42 -3.10 -7.60
N GLY A 48 1.35 -2.90 -8.56
CA GLY A 48 1.42 -1.70 -9.41
C GLY A 48 2.81 -1.07 -9.56
N CYS A 49 2.93 -0.05 -10.42
CA CYS A 49 4.18 0.67 -10.65
C CYS A 49 4.34 1.81 -9.65
N TYR A 50 5.14 1.61 -8.61
CA TYR A 50 5.39 2.67 -7.63
C TYR A 50 6.86 2.76 -7.26
N GLY A 51 7.49 3.86 -7.68
CA GLY A 51 8.93 4.12 -7.54
C GLY A 51 9.30 4.99 -6.32
N LEU A 52 8.47 5.01 -5.28
CA LEU A 52 8.77 5.70 -4.01
C LEU A 52 8.53 4.75 -2.85
N PRO A 53 9.36 4.75 -1.79
CA PRO A 53 9.32 3.73 -0.74
C PRO A 53 8.07 3.74 0.16
N LYS A 54 7.14 4.70 0.00
CA LYS A 54 6.04 4.94 0.96
C LYS A 54 4.70 5.30 0.34
N GLY A 55 4.69 6.18 -0.68
CA GLY A 55 3.49 6.52 -1.44
C GLY A 55 2.65 5.30 -1.87
N PRO A 56 3.25 4.24 -2.45
CA PRO A 56 2.56 2.98 -2.72
C PRO A 56 1.87 2.35 -1.51
N ARG A 57 2.54 2.26 -0.36
CA ARG A 57 1.93 1.65 0.84
C ARG A 57 0.74 2.47 1.32
N LEU A 58 0.88 3.78 1.33
CA LEU A 58 -0.19 4.67 1.74
C LEU A 58 -1.40 4.54 0.81
N ALA A 59 -1.17 4.57 -0.51
CA ALA A 59 -2.22 4.37 -1.51
C ALA A 59 -2.85 2.97 -1.40
N ALA A 60 -2.04 1.92 -1.26
CA ALA A 60 -2.49 0.53 -1.17
C ALA A 60 -3.24 0.21 0.12
N PHE A 61 -3.02 0.96 1.21
CA PHE A 61 -3.63 0.70 2.51
C PHE A 61 -5.16 0.73 2.46
N THR A 62 -5.73 1.62 1.63
CA THR A 62 -7.18 1.76 1.44
C THR A 62 -7.66 1.33 0.05
N ALA A 63 -6.75 0.87 -0.81
CA ALA A 63 -7.12 0.41 -2.15
C ALA A 63 -7.80 -0.96 -2.14
N GLU A 64 -8.58 -1.23 -3.19
CA GLU A 64 -9.12 -2.56 -3.42
C GLU A 64 -7.99 -3.58 -3.59
N TYR A 65 -8.10 -4.70 -2.88
CA TYR A 65 -7.21 -5.84 -3.06
C TYR A 65 -8.03 -7.04 -3.50
N LYS A 66 -8.03 -7.27 -4.83
CA LYS A 66 -8.82 -8.30 -5.49
C LYS A 66 -8.07 -9.63 -5.50
N VAL A 67 -8.66 -10.65 -4.89
CA VAL A 67 -8.19 -12.04 -4.98
C VAL A 67 -9.20 -12.87 -5.75
N PRO A 68 -8.74 -13.81 -6.58
CA PRO A 68 -9.67 -14.66 -7.28
C PRO A 68 -10.26 -15.71 -6.34
N SER A 69 -11.57 -15.77 -6.32
CA SER A 69 -12.36 -16.74 -5.57
C SER A 69 -12.83 -17.87 -6.48
N ASN A 70 -13.21 -18.99 -5.86
CA ASN A 70 -13.79 -20.16 -6.53
C ASN A 70 -12.85 -20.91 -7.51
N ILE A 71 -11.55 -20.61 -7.51
CA ILE A 71 -10.57 -21.37 -8.30
C ILE A 71 -10.45 -22.79 -7.71
N GLY A 72 -10.70 -23.81 -8.53
CA GLY A 72 -10.52 -25.22 -8.16
C GLY A 72 -11.75 -25.88 -7.52
N CYS A 73 -12.81 -25.12 -7.25
CA CYS A 73 -14.08 -25.64 -6.70
C CYS A 73 -15.16 -25.90 -7.77
N GLY A 74 -14.81 -25.80 -9.06
CA GLY A 74 -15.71 -26.13 -10.18
C GLY A 74 -16.76 -25.07 -10.53
N GLY A 75 -16.77 -23.92 -9.86
CA GLY A 75 -17.66 -22.81 -10.20
C GLY A 75 -17.01 -21.70 -11.03
N GLN A 76 -17.78 -20.68 -11.38
CA GLN A 76 -17.28 -19.52 -12.12
C GLN A 76 -16.31 -18.71 -11.24
N ARG A 77 -15.16 -18.33 -11.83
CA ARG A 77 -14.20 -17.43 -11.21
C ARG A 77 -14.79 -16.02 -11.12
N PHE A 78 -14.65 -15.40 -9.96
CA PHE A 78 -14.88 -13.98 -9.73
C PHE A 78 -13.77 -13.45 -8.81
N ASP A 79 -13.58 -12.13 -8.78
CA ASP A 79 -12.56 -11.50 -7.97
C ASP A 79 -13.22 -10.80 -6.78
N ASP A 80 -12.85 -11.21 -5.57
CA ASP A 80 -13.33 -10.62 -4.32
C ASP A 80 -12.34 -9.60 -3.78
N ASN A 81 -12.86 -8.44 -3.38
CA ASN A 81 -12.07 -7.48 -2.63
C ASN A 81 -12.02 -7.87 -1.15
N ILE A 82 -10.82 -8.23 -0.68
CA ILE A 82 -10.62 -8.66 0.72
C ILE A 82 -10.20 -7.53 1.65
N ASN A 83 -9.90 -6.33 1.13
CA ASN A 83 -9.51 -5.21 1.97
C ASN A 83 -10.74 -4.48 2.53
N ALA A 84 -11.01 -4.69 3.82
CA ALA A 84 -12.10 -4.07 4.55
C ALA A 84 -11.92 -2.54 4.72
N LEU A 85 -10.73 -2.00 4.45
CA LEU A 85 -10.46 -0.56 4.50
C LEU A 85 -10.78 0.20 3.21
N THR A 86 -11.39 -0.45 2.22
CA THR A 86 -11.78 0.19 0.95
C THR A 86 -12.87 1.24 1.07
N CYS A 87 -13.64 1.21 2.16
CA CYS A 87 -14.58 2.26 2.53
C CYS A 87 -13.89 3.52 3.08
N ALA A 88 -12.61 3.43 3.47
CA ALA A 88 -11.89 4.50 4.12
C ALA A 88 -11.14 5.39 3.12
N SER A 89 -10.83 6.62 3.54
CA SER A 89 -10.02 7.55 2.74
C SER A 89 -8.98 8.26 3.60
N ILE A 90 -7.80 8.47 3.04
CA ILE A 90 -6.71 9.18 3.69
C ILE A 90 -6.97 10.68 3.53
N VAL A 91 -7.15 11.38 4.65
CA VAL A 91 -7.47 12.81 4.69
C VAL A 91 -6.20 13.63 4.65
N SER A 92 -5.22 13.25 5.46
CA SER A 92 -3.94 13.93 5.56
C SER A 92 -2.87 12.97 6.06
N MET A 93 -1.62 13.35 5.80
CA MET A 93 -0.44 12.68 6.30
C MET A 93 0.61 13.70 6.71
N SER A 94 1.42 13.34 7.70
CA SER A 94 2.60 14.10 8.10
C SER A 94 3.82 13.19 8.00
N GLU A 95 4.88 13.73 7.43
CA GLU A 95 6.16 13.05 7.27
C GLU A 95 7.17 13.55 8.32
N THR A 96 8.29 12.85 8.44
CA THR A 96 9.45 13.37 9.16
C THR A 96 10.20 14.40 8.31
N ASP A 97 11.02 15.23 8.97
CA ASP A 97 11.82 16.27 8.29
C ASP A 97 12.76 15.70 7.21
N ASP A 98 13.20 14.44 7.36
CA ASP A 98 14.05 13.74 6.39
C ASP A 98 13.26 13.06 5.25
N GLY A 99 11.92 13.12 5.26
CA GLY A 99 11.04 12.43 4.30
C GLY A 99 11.12 10.90 4.35
N MET A 100 11.85 10.33 5.31
CA MET A 100 12.07 8.89 5.44
C MET A 100 11.10 8.22 6.43
N GLY A 101 10.18 8.97 7.05
CA GLY A 101 9.26 8.58 8.11
C GLY A 101 7.84 9.11 7.86
N LEU A 102 6.82 8.38 8.33
CA LEU A 102 5.48 8.96 8.51
C LEU A 102 5.30 9.16 10.01
N THR A 103 4.93 10.36 10.42
CA THR A 103 4.66 10.72 11.82
C THR A 103 3.17 10.62 12.13
N GLU A 104 2.31 11.00 11.19
CA GLU A 104 0.86 10.96 11.37
C GLU A 104 0.14 10.56 10.08
N VAL A 105 -0.93 9.76 10.22
CA VAL A 105 -1.92 9.53 9.16
C VAL A 105 -3.30 9.77 9.75
N VAL A 106 -4.11 10.59 9.06
CA VAL A 106 -5.52 10.81 9.38
C VAL A 106 -6.36 10.01 8.39
N LEU A 107 -7.08 9.03 8.90
CA LEU A 107 -7.93 8.12 8.14
C LEU A 107 -9.41 8.40 8.45
N ASP A 108 -10.17 8.73 7.42
CA ASP A 108 -11.62 8.86 7.52
C ASP A 108 -12.27 7.51 7.23
N ILE A 109 -12.94 6.97 8.24
CA ILE A 109 -13.68 5.71 8.21
C ILE A 109 -15.20 5.95 8.32
N SER A 110 -15.68 7.17 8.10
CA SER A 110 -17.09 7.53 8.27
C SER A 110 -18.04 6.76 7.35
N LYS A 111 -17.55 6.31 6.19
CA LYS A 111 -18.28 5.48 5.23
C LYS A 111 -18.20 3.97 5.51
N CYS A 112 -17.37 3.56 6.47
CA CYS A 112 -17.24 2.15 6.82
C CYS A 112 -18.42 1.73 7.71
N ALA A 113 -19.11 0.66 7.32
CA ALA A 113 -20.24 0.12 8.07
C ALA A 113 -19.85 -0.22 9.52
N ASP A 114 -18.65 -0.79 9.69
CA ASP A 114 -18.16 -1.30 10.96
C ASP A 114 -17.30 -0.27 11.74
N LYS A 115 -17.42 1.04 11.46
CA LYS A 115 -16.61 2.10 12.08
C LYS A 115 -16.72 2.22 13.60
N SER A 116 -17.78 1.68 14.20
CA SER A 116 -17.98 1.60 15.65
C SER A 116 -17.56 0.25 16.24
N HIS A 117 -17.25 -0.76 15.42
CA HIS A 117 -16.82 -2.07 15.88
C HIS A 117 -15.40 -1.99 16.49
N ALA A 118 -15.24 -2.49 17.71
CA ALA A 118 -13.98 -2.40 18.44
C ALA A 118 -12.86 -3.16 17.72
N ASP A 119 -13.14 -4.40 17.29
CA ASP A 119 -12.14 -5.23 16.59
C ASP A 119 -11.73 -4.65 15.25
N PHE A 120 -12.64 -3.98 14.53
CA PHE A 120 -12.31 -3.27 13.29
C PHE A 120 -11.31 -2.15 13.58
N THR A 121 -11.62 -1.29 14.55
CA THR A 121 -10.76 -0.18 14.95
C THR A 121 -9.37 -0.67 15.41
N ALA A 122 -9.33 -1.70 16.26
CA ALA A 122 -8.08 -2.30 16.75
C ALA A 122 -7.25 -2.92 15.62
N THR A 123 -7.90 -3.56 14.64
CA THR A 123 -7.22 -4.16 13.49
C THR A 123 -6.65 -3.10 12.55
N ILE A 124 -7.38 -1.99 12.34
CA ILE A 124 -6.87 -0.84 11.60
C ILE A 124 -5.60 -0.29 12.26
N GLU A 125 -5.61 -0.08 13.58
CA GLU A 125 -4.44 0.41 14.31
C GLU A 125 -3.25 -0.55 14.19
N LYS A 126 -3.50 -1.86 14.29
CA LYS A 126 -2.48 -2.90 14.13
C LYS A 126 -1.88 -2.89 12.72
N ALA A 127 -2.71 -2.80 11.69
CA ALA A 127 -2.27 -2.75 10.30
C ALA A 127 -1.49 -1.45 10.00
N ALA A 128 -1.96 -0.30 10.47
CA ALA A 128 -1.29 0.99 10.30
C ALA A 128 0.10 0.99 10.96
N LYS A 129 0.21 0.47 12.20
CA LYS A 129 1.51 0.32 12.87
C LYS A 129 2.44 -0.60 12.07
N ALA A 130 1.94 -1.72 11.55
CA ALA A 130 2.75 -2.65 10.77
C ALA A 130 3.23 -2.04 9.42
N ASN A 131 2.45 -1.14 8.83
CA ASN A 131 2.79 -0.47 7.56
C ASN A 131 3.73 0.72 7.73
N PHE A 132 3.52 1.54 8.77
CA PHE A 132 4.05 2.90 8.84
C PHE A 132 4.93 3.20 10.07
N ALA A 133 4.85 2.39 11.14
CA ALA A 133 5.69 2.64 12.31
C ALA A 133 7.17 2.43 11.98
N SER A 134 7.99 3.41 12.37
CA SER A 134 9.45 3.34 12.26
C SER A 134 10.05 3.18 13.65
N LYS A 135 11.19 2.47 13.76
CA LYS A 135 11.88 2.28 15.04
C LYS A 135 12.31 3.59 15.70
N ASN A 136 12.54 4.62 14.88
CA ASN A 136 13.16 5.88 15.32
C ASN A 136 12.14 7.03 15.42
N VAL A 137 10.86 6.80 15.13
CA VAL A 137 9.85 7.85 15.01
C VAL A 137 8.53 7.35 15.57
N SER A 138 7.90 8.14 16.45
CA SER A 138 6.56 7.85 16.93
C SER A 138 5.54 8.04 15.80
N PHE A 139 4.80 6.99 15.48
CA PHE A 139 3.72 7.02 14.50
C PHE A 139 2.38 7.16 15.21
N LYS A 140 1.56 8.12 14.74
CA LYS A 140 0.21 8.37 15.23
C LYS A 140 -0.82 8.10 14.13
N LEU A 141 -1.84 7.32 14.46
CA LEU A 141 -3.02 7.14 13.62
C LEU A 141 -4.19 7.93 14.23
N VAL A 142 -4.87 8.72 13.42
CA VAL A 142 -6.10 9.42 13.81
C VAL A 142 -7.25 8.89 12.98
N LEU A 143 -8.29 8.39 13.64
CA LEU A 143 -9.50 7.89 12.98
C LEU A 143 -10.62 8.92 13.07
N LYS A 144 -11.12 9.37 11.92
CA LYS A 144 -12.30 10.21 11.81
C LYS A 144 -13.51 9.33 11.48
N LYS A 145 -14.58 9.43 12.27
CA LYS A 145 -15.77 8.56 12.22
C LYS A 145 -17.02 9.30 11.75
#